data_AF-A0AAV0GJ54-F1
#
_entry.id   AF-A0AAV0GJ54-F1
#
_cell.length_a   1.000
_cell.length_b   1.000
_cell.length_c   1.000
_cell.angle_alpha   90.00
_cell.angle_beta   90.00
_cell.angle_gamma   90.00
#
_symmetry.space_group_name_H-M   'P 1'
#
loop_
_entity.id
_entity.type
_entity.pdbx_description
1 polymer ?
#
loop_
_entity_poly.entity_id
_entity_poly.type
_entity_poly.pdbx_seq_one_letter_code
_entity_poly.pdbx_strand_id
1 'polypeptide(L)'
;MCVILERGGDGKQAAEPGGGVLAPPPSNLSALNDLSIYRSGLPPSPPNFSVVEDLCIYRSGLPRPSNFPFLQTLNLRSIIYLCPEPYPEENREFLRLNNVKLFQFGIEGTKDPSGISRTAITEALRVLIDVRNHPVLIHCKRGKHRTGCLVGCLRKLQNWCLSSVLEEYKHFAGAKWRESDLRFIEEYDAPSIRHSLQSIIYRYTASTKRRLLCGEEERADKPARIARD
;
A
#
# COMPACT_ATOMS: atom_id res chain seq x y z
N MET A 1 -8.35 19.22 -1.79
CA MET A 1 -7.70 19.53 -0.49
C MET A 1 -7.34 18.21 0.16
N CYS A 2 -6.05 17.92 0.34
CA CYS A 2 -5.59 16.76 1.10
C CYS A 2 -5.63 17.14 2.59
N VAL A 3 -6.47 16.49 3.39
CA VAL A 3 -6.51 16.74 4.85
C VAL A 3 -5.46 15.84 5.48
N ILE A 4 -4.35 16.44 5.91
CA ILE A 4 -3.35 15.78 6.74
C ILE A 4 -3.70 16.13 8.19
N LEU A 5 -4.07 15.14 8.99
CA LEU A 5 -4.24 15.31 10.43
C LEU A 5 -2.86 15.16 11.10
N GLU A 6 -2.32 16.26 11.63
CA GLU A 6 -1.07 16.28 12.41
C GLU A 6 -1.34 16.46 13.92
N ARG A 7 -0.30 16.12 14.68
CA ARG A 7 -0.24 15.72 16.10
C ARG A 7 -0.72 16.77 17.11
N GLY A 8 -1.44 16.30 18.13
CA GLY A 8 -1.46 16.90 19.47
C GLY A 8 -0.66 16.02 20.43
N GLY A 9 0.39 16.57 21.03
CA GLY A 9 1.18 15.90 22.05
C GLY A 9 0.64 16.22 23.43
N ASP A 10 0.61 15.22 24.32
CA ASP A 10 0.81 15.40 25.75
C ASP A 10 1.19 14.07 26.39
N GLY A 11 2.24 14.11 27.21
CA GLY A 11 2.78 12.97 27.91
C GLY A 11 1.93 12.56 29.11
N LYS A 12 1.99 11.26 29.43
CA LYS A 12 1.90 10.74 30.81
C LYS A 12 2.35 9.28 30.86
N GLN A 13 2.90 8.92 32.00
CA GLN A 13 3.73 7.75 32.29
C GLN A 13 2.91 6.56 32.84
N ALA A 14 3.44 5.36 32.58
CA ALA A 14 3.38 4.10 33.35
C ALA A 14 2.13 3.19 33.30
N ALA A 15 2.33 1.92 32.88
CA ALA A 15 2.35 0.73 33.76
C ALA A 15 2.57 -0.58 32.94
N GLU A 16 3.50 -1.43 33.37
CA GLU A 16 3.71 -2.83 32.93
C GLU A 16 2.63 -3.75 33.55
N PRO A 17 2.22 -4.87 32.92
CA PRO A 17 2.83 -6.15 33.32
C PRO A 17 2.88 -7.27 32.25
N GLY A 18 3.81 -8.21 32.46
CA GLY A 18 3.52 -9.65 32.36
C GLY A 18 4.12 -10.39 31.17
N GLY A 19 5.29 -10.99 31.38
CA GLY A 19 5.97 -11.84 30.41
C GLY A 19 5.22 -13.15 30.11
N GLY A 20 5.09 -13.46 28.82
CA GLY A 20 4.73 -14.76 28.29
C GLY A 20 5.61 -15.08 27.08
N VAL A 21 6.43 -16.12 27.20
CA VAL A 21 7.39 -16.56 26.17
C VAL A 21 6.62 -17.17 25.01
N LEU A 22 6.71 -16.59 23.81
CA LEU A 22 6.11 -17.15 22.58
C LEU A 22 7.15 -18.01 21.83
N ALA A 23 6.82 -19.27 21.60
CA ALA A 23 7.65 -20.22 20.84
C ALA A 23 7.76 -19.82 19.35
N PRO A 24 8.88 -20.16 18.66
CA PRO A 24 9.11 -19.75 17.29
C PRO A 24 8.20 -20.52 16.29
N PRO A 25 7.75 -19.89 15.19
CA PRO A 25 6.91 -20.54 14.20
C PRO A 25 7.69 -21.54 13.33
N PRO A 26 7.06 -22.65 12.89
CA PRO A 26 7.71 -23.67 12.08
C PRO A 26 7.95 -23.20 10.64
N SER A 27 9.07 -23.65 10.09
CA SER A 27 9.75 -23.12 8.91
C SER A 27 9.39 -23.80 7.58
N ASN A 28 8.13 -24.24 7.37
CA ASN A 28 7.81 -24.91 6.10
C ASN A 28 6.43 -24.55 5.52
N LEU A 29 6.43 -24.11 4.26
CA LEU A 29 5.31 -23.53 3.50
C LEU A 29 4.25 -24.54 3.02
N SER A 30 4.39 -25.83 3.31
CA SER A 30 3.47 -26.88 2.82
C SER A 30 2.31 -27.21 3.75
N ALA A 31 2.21 -26.57 4.93
CA ALA A 31 1.17 -26.86 5.93
C ALA A 31 -0.09 -25.97 5.84
N LEU A 32 -0.22 -25.11 4.81
CA LEU A 32 -1.31 -24.13 4.72
C LEU A 32 -2.65 -24.65 4.18
N ASN A 33 -2.79 -25.96 3.92
CA ASN A 33 -3.96 -26.50 3.21
C ASN A 33 -4.92 -27.36 4.04
N ASP A 34 -4.76 -27.48 5.36
CA ASP A 34 -5.77 -28.11 6.22
C ASP A 34 -6.58 -27.07 7.02
N LEU A 35 -7.63 -26.56 6.38
CA LEU A 35 -8.51 -25.49 6.87
C LEU A 35 -9.52 -25.96 7.94
N SER A 36 -9.41 -27.19 8.45
CA SER A 36 -10.38 -27.74 9.41
C SER A 36 -10.09 -27.41 10.88
N ILE A 37 -8.85 -27.00 11.23
CA ILE A 37 -8.42 -26.78 12.63
C ILE A 37 -8.47 -25.29 13.07
N TYR A 38 -8.51 -24.32 12.15
CA TYR A 38 -8.43 -22.87 12.46
C TYR A 38 -9.78 -22.16 12.67
N ARG A 39 -10.88 -22.88 12.88
CA ARG A 39 -12.25 -22.30 12.82
C ARG A 39 -12.67 -21.46 14.03
N SER A 40 -11.80 -21.24 15.03
CA SER A 40 -12.08 -20.35 16.15
C SER A 40 -10.81 -19.59 16.57
N GLY A 41 -10.63 -18.35 16.09
CA GLY A 41 -9.61 -17.46 16.67
C GLY A 41 -9.05 -16.34 15.79
N LEU A 42 -9.22 -16.39 14.45
CA LEU A 42 -8.67 -15.32 13.60
C LEU A 42 -9.61 -14.10 13.57
N PRO A 43 -9.11 -12.87 13.82
CA PRO A 43 -9.89 -11.66 13.67
C PRO A 43 -10.52 -11.54 12.27
N PRO A 44 -11.78 -11.10 12.14
CA PRO A 44 -12.43 -11.01 10.85
C PRO A 44 -11.81 -9.88 10.03
N SER A 45 -11.39 -10.19 8.80
CA SER A 45 -10.89 -9.18 7.87
C SER A 45 -12.01 -8.21 7.44
N PRO A 46 -11.66 -6.98 7.01
CA PRO A 46 -12.62 -6.08 6.39
C PRO A 46 -13.33 -6.71 5.18
N PRO A 47 -14.54 -6.24 4.81
CA PRO A 47 -15.23 -6.71 3.62
C PRO A 47 -14.37 -6.52 2.37
N ASN A 48 -14.38 -7.49 1.45
CA ASN A 48 -13.63 -7.43 0.19
C ASN A 48 -12.11 -7.18 0.37
N PHE A 49 -11.55 -7.62 1.51
CA PHE A 49 -10.12 -7.52 1.76
C PHE A 49 -9.32 -8.43 0.84
N SER A 50 -8.20 -7.94 0.32
CA SER A 50 -7.20 -8.73 -0.40
C SER A 50 -5.84 -8.06 -0.34
N VAL A 51 -4.79 -8.87 -0.52
CA VAL A 51 -3.46 -8.39 -0.87
C VAL A 51 -3.49 -7.92 -2.33
N VAL A 52 -2.88 -6.77 -2.60
CA VAL A 52 -2.61 -6.27 -3.95
C VAL A 52 -1.14 -6.50 -4.29
N GLU A 53 -0.26 -6.13 -3.36
CA GLU A 53 1.16 -6.46 -3.41
C GLU A 53 1.60 -7.00 -2.06
N ASP A 54 2.39 -8.07 -2.12
CA ASP A 54 2.79 -8.82 -0.94
C ASP A 54 3.47 -7.91 0.08
N LEU A 55 3.00 -8.01 1.32
CA LEU A 55 3.50 -7.31 2.51
C LEU A 55 3.49 -5.77 2.45
N CYS A 56 2.97 -5.15 1.39
CA CYS A 56 3.09 -3.69 1.22
C CYS A 56 1.81 -2.97 0.77
N ILE A 57 0.93 -3.59 -0.03
CA ILE A 57 -0.30 -2.94 -0.51
C ILE A 57 -1.49 -3.86 -0.31
N TYR A 58 -2.49 -3.36 0.41
CA TYR A 58 -3.74 -4.06 0.65
C TYR A 58 -4.93 -3.28 0.10
N ARG A 59 -6.01 -3.98 -0.22
CA ARG A 59 -7.30 -3.38 -0.61
C ARG A 59 -8.42 -3.88 0.29
N SER A 60 -9.46 -3.08 0.51
CA SER A 60 -10.70 -3.52 1.14
C SER A 60 -11.89 -2.57 0.88
N GLY A 61 -13.07 -2.95 1.38
CA GLY A 61 -14.17 -2.04 1.68
C GLY A 61 -13.97 -1.32 3.02
N LEU A 62 -14.96 -0.55 3.46
CA LEU A 62 -14.84 0.25 4.69
C LEU A 62 -14.67 -0.67 5.91
N PRO A 63 -13.55 -0.57 6.65
CA PRO A 63 -13.36 -1.35 7.88
C PRO A 63 -14.35 -0.92 8.96
N ARG A 64 -14.79 -1.88 9.77
CA ARG A 64 -15.62 -1.67 10.96
C ARG A 64 -14.80 -1.92 12.22
N PRO A 65 -15.25 -1.50 13.42
CA PRO A 65 -14.55 -1.77 14.67
C PRO A 65 -14.20 -3.24 14.90
N SER A 66 -15.08 -4.16 14.50
CA SER A 66 -14.83 -5.61 14.57
C SER A 66 -13.61 -6.07 13.75
N ASN A 67 -13.16 -5.29 12.77
CA ASN A 67 -12.01 -5.58 11.92
C ASN A 67 -10.70 -4.98 12.43
N PHE A 68 -10.74 -4.10 13.44
CA PHE A 68 -9.54 -3.42 13.93
C PHE A 68 -8.46 -4.38 14.44
N PRO A 69 -8.78 -5.49 15.17
CA PRO A 69 -7.75 -6.44 15.56
C PRO A 69 -7.06 -7.10 14.36
N PHE A 70 -7.78 -7.33 13.25
CA PHE A 70 -7.18 -7.78 11.99
C PHE A 70 -6.27 -6.71 11.38
N LEU A 71 -6.69 -5.44 11.36
CA LEU A 71 -5.88 -4.37 10.80
C LEU A 71 -4.57 -4.16 11.57
N GLN A 72 -4.55 -4.43 12.88
CA GLN A 72 -3.34 -4.37 13.69
C GLN A 72 -2.31 -5.42 13.25
N THR A 73 -2.73 -6.60 12.78
CA THR A 73 -1.80 -7.63 12.31
C THR A 73 -1.08 -7.23 11.01
N LEU A 74 -1.64 -6.28 10.25
CA LEU A 74 -1.04 -5.77 9.02
C LEU A 74 0.05 -4.72 9.26
N ASN A 75 0.15 -4.19 10.48
CA ASN A 75 1.10 -3.15 10.88
C ASN A 75 1.11 -1.95 9.90
N LEU A 76 -0.09 -1.47 9.55
CA LEU A 76 -0.28 -0.41 8.55
C LEU A 76 0.42 0.88 8.98
N ARG A 77 1.10 1.52 8.03
CA ARG A 77 1.65 2.86 8.21
C ARG A 77 0.68 3.93 7.71
N SER A 78 -0.11 3.60 6.69
CA SER A 78 -1.08 4.54 6.14
C SER A 78 -2.33 3.87 5.57
N ILE A 79 -3.38 4.68 5.42
CA ILE A 79 -4.63 4.34 4.75
C ILE A 79 -4.92 5.36 3.66
N ILE A 80 -5.31 4.89 2.48
CA ILE A 80 -5.87 5.70 1.40
C ILE A 80 -7.39 5.50 1.40
N TYR A 81 -8.13 6.56 1.71
CA TYR A 81 -9.58 6.58 1.73
C TYR A 81 -10.15 7.37 0.55
N LEU A 82 -10.93 6.70 -0.30
CA LEU A 82 -11.34 7.25 -1.60
C LEU A 82 -12.74 7.86 -1.63
N CYS A 83 -13.38 8.10 -0.47
CA CYS A 83 -14.74 8.67 -0.45
C CYS A 83 -14.74 10.13 0.03
N PRO A 84 -15.67 10.97 -0.46
CA PRO A 84 -15.77 12.37 -0.07
C PRO A 84 -16.33 12.56 1.34
N GLU A 85 -17.10 11.61 1.86
CA GLU A 85 -17.70 11.69 3.18
C GLU A 85 -16.64 11.72 4.28
N PRO A 86 -16.87 12.38 5.43
CA PRO A 86 -15.94 12.35 6.56
C PRO A 86 -15.59 10.93 6.99
N TYR A 87 -14.34 10.72 7.41
CA TYR A 87 -13.92 9.41 7.93
C TYR A 87 -14.62 9.11 9.27
N PRO A 88 -15.18 7.90 9.48
CA PRO A 88 -15.91 7.58 10.70
C PRO A 88 -15.04 7.77 11.96
N GLU A 89 -15.63 8.30 13.03
CA GLU A 89 -14.89 8.71 14.23
C GLU A 89 -14.17 7.54 14.92
N GLU A 90 -14.84 6.39 15.03
CA GLU A 90 -14.23 5.15 15.58
C GLU A 90 -12.99 4.72 14.79
N ASN A 91 -13.05 4.85 13.46
CA ASN A 91 -11.92 4.55 12.60
C ASN A 91 -10.81 5.60 12.77
N ARG A 92 -11.15 6.89 12.88
CA ARG A 92 -10.17 7.95 13.14
C ARG A 92 -9.42 7.73 14.45
N GLU A 93 -10.13 7.34 15.49
CA GLU A 93 -9.54 7.03 16.79
C GLU A 93 -8.61 5.81 16.70
N PHE A 94 -9.02 4.76 16.00
CA PHE A 94 -8.13 3.64 15.70
C PHE A 94 -6.84 4.07 14.99
N LEU A 95 -6.93 4.93 13.97
CA LEU A 95 -5.74 5.44 13.27
C LEU A 95 -4.83 6.25 14.19
N ARG A 96 -5.42 7.08 15.07
CA ARG A 96 -4.68 7.88 16.05
C ARG A 96 -3.91 6.98 17.03
N LEU A 97 -4.56 5.98 17.60
CA LEU A 97 -3.98 5.05 18.57
C LEU A 97 -2.87 4.17 17.97
N ASN A 98 -2.98 3.82 16.68
CA ASN A 98 -2.01 2.97 15.99
C ASN A 98 -1.01 3.77 15.13
N ASN A 99 -1.00 5.10 15.25
CA ASN A 99 -0.12 6.01 14.49
C ASN A 99 -0.17 5.77 12.96
N VAL A 100 -1.37 5.55 12.43
CA VAL A 100 -1.62 5.31 11.01
C VAL A 100 -2.02 6.60 10.32
N LYS A 101 -1.32 6.98 9.25
CA LYS A 101 -1.61 8.20 8.50
C LYS A 101 -2.80 8.01 7.56
N LEU A 102 -3.80 8.91 7.61
CA LEU A 102 -4.91 8.92 6.67
C LEU A 102 -4.61 9.86 5.48
N PHE A 103 -4.81 9.37 4.26
CA PHE A 103 -4.85 10.15 3.04
C PHE A 103 -6.24 10.04 2.42
N GLN A 104 -6.99 11.16 2.40
CA GLN A 104 -8.33 11.18 1.85
C GLN A 104 -8.38 11.84 0.47
N PHE A 105 -8.94 11.12 -0.50
CA PHE A 105 -9.19 11.60 -1.86
C PHE A 105 -10.66 11.40 -2.19
N GLY A 106 -11.46 12.46 -2.05
CA GLY A 106 -12.89 12.40 -2.32
C GLY A 106 -13.18 12.12 -3.80
N ILE A 107 -13.69 10.93 -4.10
CA ILE A 107 -14.21 10.57 -5.42
C ILE A 107 -15.69 10.28 -5.30
N GLU A 108 -16.50 10.99 -6.09
CA GLU A 108 -17.95 10.88 -6.04
C GLU A 108 -18.44 9.47 -6.35
N GLY A 109 -19.45 9.03 -5.61
CA GLY A 109 -19.98 7.65 -5.68
C GLY A 109 -21.03 7.43 -6.76
N THR A 110 -21.11 8.30 -7.77
CA THR A 110 -22.18 8.26 -8.77
C THR A 110 -21.98 7.11 -9.77
N LYS A 111 -23.05 6.76 -10.49
CA LYS A 111 -22.99 5.84 -11.66
C LYS A 111 -22.58 6.59 -12.94
N ASP A 112 -22.36 7.89 -12.83
CA ASP A 112 -22.01 8.75 -13.95
C ASP A 112 -20.56 8.45 -14.40
N PRO A 113 -20.30 8.31 -15.72
CA PRO A 113 -18.94 8.18 -16.26
C PRO A 113 -17.95 9.24 -15.77
N SER A 114 -18.41 10.44 -15.43
CA SER A 114 -17.60 11.54 -14.88
C SER A 114 -17.27 11.41 -13.38
N GLY A 115 -17.86 10.43 -12.69
CA GLY A 115 -17.75 10.30 -11.23
C GLY A 115 -16.34 9.99 -10.71
N ILE A 116 -15.48 9.39 -11.54
CA ILE A 116 -14.10 9.07 -11.17
C ILE A 116 -13.16 10.20 -11.60
N SER A 117 -12.74 11.00 -10.63
CA SER A 117 -11.78 12.08 -10.87
C SER A 117 -10.39 11.54 -11.19
N ARG A 118 -9.94 11.76 -12.43
CA ARG A 118 -8.57 11.45 -12.90
C ARG A 118 -7.50 12.10 -12.01
N THR A 119 -7.74 13.34 -11.58
CA THR A 119 -6.83 14.07 -10.69
C THR A 119 -6.75 13.38 -9.33
N ALA A 120 -7.88 13.03 -8.72
CA ALA A 120 -7.90 12.35 -7.42
C ALA A 120 -7.19 10.99 -7.47
N ILE A 121 -7.42 10.20 -8.54
CA ILE A 121 -6.72 8.93 -8.76
C ILE A 121 -5.21 9.15 -8.92
N THR A 122 -4.79 10.19 -9.65
CA THR A 122 -3.37 10.50 -9.87
C THR A 122 -2.67 10.89 -8.57
N GLU A 123 -3.29 11.74 -7.73
CA GLU A 123 -2.72 12.09 -6.43
C GLU A 123 -2.71 10.90 -5.45
N ALA A 124 -3.75 10.07 -5.45
CA ALA A 124 -3.77 8.83 -4.68
C ALA A 124 -2.66 7.87 -5.12
N LEU A 125 -2.43 7.76 -6.43
CA LEU A 125 -1.39 6.91 -7.00
C LEU A 125 0.01 7.41 -6.62
N ARG A 126 0.23 8.73 -6.53
CA ARG A 126 1.49 9.30 -6.01
C ARG A 126 1.77 8.93 -4.56
N VAL A 127 0.74 8.91 -3.71
CA VAL A 127 0.87 8.43 -2.32
C VAL A 127 1.17 6.94 -2.30
N LEU A 128 0.50 6.18 -3.15
CA LEU A 128 0.58 4.71 -3.21
C LEU A 128 1.93 4.19 -3.72
N ILE A 129 2.65 4.93 -4.57
CA ILE A 129 3.98 4.54 -5.06
C ILE A 129 5.13 5.01 -4.14
N ASP A 130 4.84 5.87 -3.16
CA ASP A 130 5.84 6.35 -2.23
C ASP A 130 6.05 5.33 -1.11
N VAL A 131 7.17 4.62 -1.20
CA VAL A 131 7.60 3.54 -0.28
C VAL A 131 7.53 3.93 1.20
N ARG A 132 7.63 5.23 1.52
CA ARG A 132 7.57 5.75 2.90
C ARG A 132 6.18 5.63 3.52
N ASN A 133 5.15 5.35 2.73
CA ASN A 133 3.77 5.20 3.20
C ASN A 133 3.38 3.73 3.47
N HIS A 134 4.25 2.76 3.16
CA HIS A 134 3.93 1.33 3.27
C HIS A 134 4.23 0.76 4.67
N PRO A 135 3.50 -0.28 5.11
CA PRO A 135 2.36 -0.92 4.43
C PRO A 135 1.10 -0.05 4.37
N VAL A 136 0.38 -0.08 3.25
CA VAL A 136 -0.77 0.80 2.99
C VAL A 136 -2.04 0.01 2.69
N LEU A 137 -3.17 0.45 3.27
CA LEU A 137 -4.50 -0.06 2.96
C LEU A 137 -5.27 0.94 2.09
N ILE A 138 -5.73 0.50 0.93
CA ILE A 138 -6.61 1.26 0.05
C ILE A 138 -8.06 0.83 0.31
N HIS A 139 -8.96 1.76 0.59
CA HIS A 139 -10.38 1.42 0.63
C HIS A 139 -11.31 2.55 0.19
N CYS A 140 -12.52 2.14 -0.17
CA CYS A 140 -13.67 3.03 -0.31
C CYS A 140 -14.82 2.43 0.51
N LYS A 141 -16.08 2.73 0.18
CA LYS A 141 -17.24 2.14 0.88
C LYS A 141 -17.29 0.61 0.79
N ARG A 142 -17.03 0.04 -0.40
CA ARG A 142 -17.18 -1.41 -0.67
C ARG A 142 -15.93 -2.08 -1.26
N GLY A 143 -14.88 -1.31 -1.54
CA GLY A 143 -13.64 -1.85 -2.12
C GLY A 143 -13.75 -2.31 -3.57
N LYS A 144 -14.74 -1.80 -4.32
CA LYS A 144 -15.09 -2.24 -5.68
C LYS A 144 -14.66 -1.24 -6.75
N HIS A 145 -15.46 -0.18 -6.92
CA HIS A 145 -15.33 0.80 -8.01
C HIS A 145 -14.08 1.68 -7.86
N ARG A 146 -14.10 2.63 -6.93
CA ARG A 146 -13.00 3.60 -6.70
C ARG A 146 -11.67 2.91 -6.38
N THR A 147 -11.70 1.94 -5.46
CA THR A 147 -10.53 1.12 -5.12
C THR A 147 -10.05 0.31 -6.32
N GLY A 148 -10.97 -0.28 -7.09
CA GLY A 148 -10.63 -1.06 -8.29
C GLY A 148 -10.01 -0.20 -9.38
N CYS A 149 -10.48 1.03 -9.60
CA CYS A 149 -9.87 1.93 -10.56
C CYS A 149 -8.46 2.34 -10.12
N LEU A 150 -8.24 2.68 -8.85
CA LEU A 150 -6.89 3.01 -8.37
C LEU A 150 -5.93 1.82 -8.50
N VAL A 151 -6.37 0.61 -8.11
CA VAL A 151 -5.56 -0.61 -8.25
C VAL A 151 -5.32 -0.93 -9.73
N GLY A 152 -6.33 -0.77 -10.60
CA GLY A 152 -6.18 -0.98 -12.03
C GLY A 152 -5.16 -0.01 -12.66
N CYS A 153 -5.18 1.26 -12.25
CA CYS A 153 -4.17 2.24 -12.65
C CYS A 153 -2.76 1.86 -12.15
N LEU A 154 -2.63 1.33 -10.92
CA LEU A 154 -1.37 0.78 -10.42
C LEU A 154 -0.89 -0.38 -11.30
N ARG A 155 -1.74 -1.35 -11.63
CA ARG A 155 -1.37 -2.48 -12.52
C ARG A 155 -0.90 -2.03 -13.90
N LYS A 156 -1.52 -1.00 -14.46
CA LYS A 156 -1.05 -0.39 -15.71
C LYS A 156 0.36 0.23 -15.57
N LEU A 157 0.66 0.88 -14.44
CA LEU A 157 2.02 1.36 -14.17
C LEU A 157 3.03 0.22 -13.99
N GLN A 158 2.59 -0.92 -13.48
CA GLN A 158 3.36 -2.16 -13.38
C GLN A 158 3.45 -2.92 -14.72
N ASN A 159 2.97 -2.32 -15.81
CA ASN A 159 3.03 -2.87 -17.16
C ASN A 159 2.31 -4.22 -17.32
N TRP A 160 1.25 -4.46 -16.54
CA TRP A 160 0.34 -5.58 -16.77
C TRP A 160 -0.42 -5.40 -18.08
N CYS A 161 -0.75 -6.50 -18.77
CA CYS A 161 -1.61 -6.43 -19.93
C CYS A 161 -3.03 -6.00 -19.54
N LEU A 162 -3.67 -5.18 -20.39
CA LEU A 162 -4.97 -4.57 -20.08
C LEU A 162 -6.04 -5.61 -19.73
N SER A 163 -6.08 -6.75 -20.43
CA SER A 163 -7.03 -7.83 -20.15
C SER A 163 -6.94 -8.34 -18.71
N SER A 164 -5.73 -8.61 -18.19
CA SER A 164 -5.52 -9.03 -16.81
C SER A 164 -5.93 -7.95 -15.80
N VAL A 165 -5.68 -6.68 -16.12
CA VAL A 165 -6.11 -5.56 -15.27
C VAL A 165 -7.63 -5.50 -15.15
N LEU A 166 -8.33 -5.60 -16.28
CA LEU A 166 -9.79 -5.53 -16.31
C LEU A 166 -10.44 -6.76 -15.66
N GLU A 167 -9.84 -7.95 -15.81
CA GLU A 167 -10.28 -9.17 -15.13
C GLU A 167 -10.11 -9.07 -13.60
N GLU A 168 -8.97 -8.56 -13.11
CA GLU A 168 -8.77 -8.31 -11.66
C GLU A 168 -9.83 -7.34 -11.13
N TYR A 169 -10.10 -6.25 -11.86
CA TYR A 169 -11.17 -5.32 -11.50
C TYR A 169 -12.54 -6.01 -11.42
N LYS A 170 -12.92 -6.78 -12.46
CA LYS A 170 -14.21 -7.47 -12.52
C LYS A 170 -14.35 -8.49 -11.40
N HIS A 171 -13.28 -9.22 -11.08
CA HIS A 171 -13.24 -10.18 -9.99
C HIS A 171 -13.66 -9.52 -8.66
N PHE A 172 -13.02 -8.41 -8.27
CA PHE A 172 -13.35 -7.72 -7.02
C PHE A 172 -14.67 -6.95 -7.06
N ALA A 173 -15.07 -6.43 -8.22
CA ALA A 173 -16.36 -5.78 -8.38
C ALA A 173 -17.52 -6.79 -8.33
N GLY A 174 -17.29 -8.04 -8.75
CA GLY A 174 -18.28 -9.10 -8.87
C GLY A 174 -19.44 -8.67 -9.78
N ALA A 175 -20.67 -9.12 -9.46
CA ALA A 175 -21.89 -8.77 -10.20
C ALA A 175 -22.25 -7.26 -10.25
N LYS A 176 -21.42 -6.39 -9.66
CA LYS A 176 -21.62 -4.93 -9.64
C LYS A 176 -20.48 -4.18 -10.35
N TRP A 177 -19.74 -4.84 -11.23
CA TRP A 177 -18.78 -4.17 -12.13
C TRP A 177 -19.48 -3.12 -13.00
N ARG A 178 -18.74 -2.10 -13.46
CA ARG A 178 -19.28 -1.00 -14.26
C ARG A 178 -18.44 -0.80 -15.50
N GLU A 179 -19.11 -0.63 -16.64
CA GLU A 179 -18.46 -0.29 -17.91
C GLU A 179 -17.69 1.03 -17.84
N SER A 180 -18.22 2.02 -17.11
CA SER A 180 -17.55 3.31 -16.88
C SER A 180 -16.16 3.16 -16.26
N ASP A 181 -16.03 2.23 -15.30
CA ASP A 181 -14.78 2.00 -14.59
C ASP A 181 -13.77 1.28 -15.47
N LEU A 182 -14.23 0.35 -16.32
CA LEU A 182 -13.37 -0.33 -17.31
C LEU A 182 -12.81 0.67 -18.31
N ARG A 183 -13.67 1.50 -18.91
CA ARG A 183 -13.27 2.57 -19.83
C ARG A 183 -12.30 3.55 -19.16
N PHE A 184 -12.58 3.95 -17.92
CA PHE A 184 -11.66 4.79 -17.16
C PHE A 184 -10.28 4.15 -17.02
N ILE A 185 -10.19 2.87 -16.65
CA ILE A 185 -8.90 2.16 -16.51
C ILE A 185 -8.19 2.08 -17.87
N GLU A 186 -8.92 1.76 -18.94
CA GLU A 186 -8.38 1.67 -20.30
C GLU A 186 -7.79 3.01 -20.78
N GLU A 187 -8.54 4.10 -20.63
CA GLU A 187 -8.15 5.45 -21.05
C GLU A 187 -7.16 6.13 -20.09
N TYR A 188 -7.01 5.62 -18.85
CA TYR A 188 -6.12 6.23 -17.87
C TYR A 188 -4.66 6.12 -18.31
N ASP A 189 -4.00 7.27 -18.42
CA ASP A 189 -2.58 7.35 -18.75
C ASP A 189 -1.90 8.39 -17.86
N ALA A 190 -0.82 8.01 -17.19
CA ALA A 190 -0.10 8.88 -16.25
C ALA A 190 1.40 8.95 -16.61
N PRO A 191 1.76 9.58 -17.75
CA PRO A 191 3.16 9.71 -18.17
C PRO A 191 3.99 10.47 -17.15
N SER A 192 3.41 11.47 -16.49
CA SER A 192 4.07 12.24 -15.44
C SER A 192 4.52 11.38 -14.25
N ILE A 193 3.74 10.36 -13.88
CA ILE A 193 4.13 9.42 -12.82
C ILE A 193 5.25 8.50 -13.29
N ARG A 194 5.15 7.96 -14.52
CA ARG A 194 6.20 7.11 -15.11
C ARG A 194 7.54 7.82 -15.21
N HIS A 195 7.54 9.07 -15.68
CA HIS A 195 8.74 9.90 -15.75
C HIS A 195 9.33 10.17 -14.35
N SER A 196 8.47 10.39 -13.36
CA SER A 196 8.91 10.59 -11.97
C SER A 196 9.59 9.33 -11.41
N LEU A 197 8.99 8.15 -11.63
CA LEU A 197 9.55 6.86 -11.23
C LEU A 197 10.87 6.57 -11.94
N GLN A 198 10.94 6.77 -13.26
CA GLN A 198 12.18 6.64 -14.02
C GLN A 198 13.25 7.59 -13.48
N SER A 199 12.92 8.85 -13.18
CA SER A 199 13.88 9.80 -12.61
C SER A 199 14.42 9.37 -11.25
N ILE A 200 13.60 8.68 -10.43
CA ILE A 200 14.02 8.13 -9.13
C ILE A 200 14.89 6.90 -9.36
N ILE A 201 14.47 5.96 -10.19
CA ILE A 201 15.23 4.75 -10.55
C ILE A 201 16.59 5.12 -11.15
N TYR A 202 16.64 6.08 -12.09
CA TYR A 202 17.89 6.58 -12.69
C TYR A 202 18.77 7.31 -11.68
N ARG A 203 18.20 8.11 -10.76
CA ARG A 203 18.97 8.74 -9.67
C ARG A 203 19.57 7.69 -8.72
N TYR A 204 18.83 6.61 -8.45
CA TYR A 204 19.32 5.49 -7.65
C TYR A 204 20.38 4.67 -8.40
N THR A 205 20.14 4.24 -9.63
CA THR A 205 21.12 3.47 -10.42
C THR A 205 22.37 4.26 -10.75
N ALA A 206 22.27 5.57 -11.02
CA ALA A 206 23.44 6.44 -11.20
C ALA A 206 24.22 6.68 -9.89
N SER A 207 23.54 6.67 -8.73
CA SER A 207 24.21 6.74 -7.43
C SER A 207 24.87 5.41 -7.03
N THR A 208 24.25 4.28 -7.38
CA THR A 208 24.83 2.94 -7.17
C THR A 208 26.03 2.70 -8.10
N LYS A 209 25.98 3.14 -9.37
CA LYS A 209 27.15 3.12 -10.26
C LYS A 209 28.32 3.97 -9.74
N ARG A 210 28.04 5.15 -9.15
CA ARG A 210 29.09 5.97 -8.51
C ARG A 210 29.69 5.32 -7.26
N ARG A 211 28.90 4.59 -6.47
CA ARG A 211 29.44 3.82 -5.32
C ARG A 211 30.27 2.61 -5.75
N LEU A 212 29.93 1.95 -6.86
CA LEU A 212 30.71 0.83 -7.40
C LEU A 212 32.04 1.30 -8.01
N LEU A 213 32.06 2.44 -8.69
CA LEU A 213 33.28 2.99 -9.29
C LEU A 213 34.28 3.57 -8.26
N CYS A 214 33.84 3.96 -7.06
CA CYS A 214 34.74 4.32 -5.95
C CYS A 214 35.23 3.12 -5.13
N GLY A 215 34.76 1.90 -5.40
CA GLY A 215 35.10 0.70 -4.64
C GLY A 215 36.18 -0.19 -5.27
N GLU A 216 36.59 0.08 -6.51
CA GLU A 216 37.55 -0.76 -7.25
C GLU A 216 38.96 -0.16 -7.36
N GLU A 217 39.20 1.08 -6.91
CA GLU A 217 40.53 1.72 -7.00
C GLU A 217 41.44 1.54 -5.78
N GLU A 218 41.00 0.93 -4.68
CA GLU A 218 41.82 0.82 -3.46
C GLU A 218 42.58 -0.52 -3.31
N ARG A 219 42.77 -1.27 -4.40
CA ARG A 219 43.58 -2.50 -4.38
C ARG A 219 44.36 -2.74 -5.67
N ALA A 220 45.23 -1.80 -6.05
CA ALA A 220 46.30 -2.07 -7.01
C ALA A 220 47.59 -1.35 -6.62
N ASP A 221 48.54 -2.18 -6.19
CA ASP A 221 49.99 -2.06 -6.37
C ASP A 221 50.76 -0.92 -5.65
N LYS A 222 51.29 -1.23 -4.45
CA LYS A 222 52.48 -0.55 -3.92
C LYS A 222 53.72 -1.34 -4.34
N PRO A 223 54.62 -0.79 -5.17
CA PRO A 223 55.87 -1.48 -5.49
C PRO A 223 56.79 -1.55 -4.27
N ALA A 224 57.40 -2.72 -4.11
CA ALA A 224 58.31 -3.06 -3.04
C ALA A 224 59.54 -2.15 -3.01
N ARG A 225 59.91 -1.71 -1.81
CA ARG A 225 61.17 -1.01 -1.52
C ARG A 225 62.34 -1.93 -1.84
N ILE A 226 63.20 -1.54 -2.77
CA ILE A 226 64.54 -2.11 -2.92
C ILE A 226 65.50 -1.22 -2.14
N ALA A 227 66.00 -1.74 -1.02
CA ALA A 227 67.18 -1.20 -0.35
C ALA A 227 68.42 -1.62 -1.16
N ARG A 228 69.32 -0.68 -1.43
CA ARG A 228 70.74 -0.97 -1.65
C ARG A 228 71.60 0.12 -1.03
N ASP A 229 72.63 -0.36 -0.36
CA ASP A 229 73.77 0.33 0.25
C ASP A 229 74.60 1.13 -0.75
#